data_AF-A0A2V5KRU8-F1
#
_entry.id   AF-A0A2V5KRU8-F1
#
_cell.length_a   1.000
_cell.length_b   1.000
_cell.length_c   1.000
_cell.angle_alpha   90.00
_cell.angle_beta   90.00
_cell.angle_gamma   90.00
#
_symmetry.space_group_name_H-M   'P 1'
#
loop_
_entity.id
_entity.type
_entity.pdbx_description
1 polymer ?
#
loop_
_entity_poly.entity_id
_entity_poly.type
_entity_poly.pdbx_seq_one_letter_code
_entity_poly.pdbx_strand_id
1 'polypeptide(L)'
;MKRVFQHPPEPASGKHYWRGLGELNDTPEFRQWLEREFPPGSAELNGDEWSRRDFLKLMGASMALAGIGLTSCRRPELHLVPFTKNVEWTIPGKFLYYATTMPRRTGAIPLIATTVDGRPIKLEGNPLHPASGGATDTFVQASILDL
;
A
#
# COMPACT_ATOMS: atom_id res chain seq x y z
N MET A 1 23.73 -28.03 12.13
CA MET A 1 25.01 -28.78 12.12
C MET A 1 26.14 -27.75 12.13
N LYS A 2 26.92 -27.70 13.22
CA LYS A 2 28.04 -26.74 13.40
C LYS A 2 29.16 -27.10 12.41
N ARG A 3 29.57 -26.17 11.56
CA ARG A 3 30.66 -26.38 10.60
C ARG A 3 31.97 -26.04 11.30
N VAL A 4 32.68 -27.05 11.80
CA VAL A 4 33.99 -26.86 12.43
C VAL A 4 35.00 -26.56 11.34
N PHE A 5 35.48 -25.31 11.29
CA PHE A 5 36.55 -24.92 10.38
C PHE A 5 37.88 -25.44 10.92
N GLN A 6 38.48 -26.42 10.25
CA GLN A 6 39.82 -26.90 10.59
C GLN A 6 40.84 -25.98 9.95
N HIS A 7 41.54 -25.19 10.77
CA HIS A 7 42.68 -24.41 10.30
C HIS A 7 43.78 -25.36 9.85
N PRO A 8 44.49 -25.06 8.73
CA PRO A 8 45.65 -25.84 8.34
C PRO A 8 46.68 -25.83 9.47
N PRO A 9 47.33 -26.97 9.77
CA PRO A 9 48.34 -27.02 10.81
C PRO A 9 49.50 -26.11 10.46
N GLU A 10 50.10 -25.47 11.47
CA GLU A 10 51.28 -24.65 11.26
C GLU A 10 52.45 -25.50 10.72
N PRO A 11 53.21 -24.99 9.74
CA PRO A 11 54.36 -25.71 9.22
C PRO A 11 55.43 -25.87 10.31
N ALA A 12 55.86 -27.11 10.55
CA ALA A 12 56.82 -27.45 11.61
C ALA A 12 58.24 -26.89 11.40
N SER A 13 58.53 -26.28 10.24
CA SER A 13 59.83 -25.70 9.89
C SER A 13 59.66 -24.43 9.08
N GLY A 14 60.35 -23.35 9.48
CA GLY A 14 60.30 -22.04 8.84
C GLY A 14 60.41 -20.88 9.83
N LYS A 15 60.27 -19.64 9.31
CA LYS A 15 60.14 -18.44 10.16
C LYS A 15 58.74 -18.40 10.75
N HIS A 16 58.64 -18.30 12.07
CA HIS A 16 57.37 -18.11 12.76
C HIS A 16 56.94 -16.65 12.65
N TYR A 17 55.68 -16.41 12.27
CA TYR A 17 55.13 -15.06 12.12
C TYR A 17 53.91 -14.92 13.03
N TRP A 18 53.98 -14.00 13.99
CA TRP A 18 52.85 -13.68 14.86
C TRP A 18 51.89 -12.74 14.12
N ARG A 19 50.58 -13.01 14.22
CA ARG A 19 49.50 -12.18 13.68
C ARG A 19 49.22 -10.96 14.56
N GLY A 20 49.68 -10.97 15.81
CA GLY A 20 49.58 -9.82 16.70
C GLY A 20 50.38 -9.98 18.00
N LEU A 21 50.46 -8.89 18.76
CA LEU A 21 51.17 -8.82 20.05
C LEU A 21 50.60 -9.81 21.10
N GLY A 22 49.30 -10.10 21.03
CA GLY A 22 48.65 -11.08 21.92
C GLY A 22 49.12 -12.52 21.67
N GLU A 23 49.36 -12.89 20.40
CA GLU A 23 49.87 -14.21 20.03
C GLU A 23 51.37 -14.36 20.38
N LEU A 24 52.13 -13.25 20.40
CA LEU A 24 53.52 -13.24 20.88
C LEU A 24 53.62 -13.39 22.40
N ASN A 25 52.77 -12.70 23.16
CA ASN A 25 52.82 -12.69 24.61
C ASN A 25 52.16 -13.92 25.26
N ASP A 26 51.31 -14.63 24.53
CA ASP A 26 50.69 -15.91 24.91
C ASP A 26 50.09 -15.93 26.33
N THR A 27 49.43 -14.82 26.68
CA THR A 27 48.78 -14.62 27.98
C THR A 27 47.51 -15.48 28.14
N PRO A 28 47.17 -15.93 29.36
CA PRO A 28 46.01 -16.81 29.59
C PRO A 28 44.66 -16.15 29.22
N GLU A 29 44.54 -14.83 29.34
CA GLU A 29 43.34 -14.08 28.96
C GLU A 29 43.15 -14.06 27.43
N PHE A 30 44.25 -13.98 26.68
CA PHE A 30 44.22 -13.99 25.22
C PHE A 30 43.80 -15.37 24.68
N ARG A 31 44.25 -16.46 25.31
CA ARG A 31 43.81 -17.82 24.96
C ARG A 31 42.32 -18.02 25.21
N GLN A 32 41.81 -17.59 26.37
CA GLN A 32 40.37 -17.64 26.67
C GLN A 32 39.54 -16.80 25.69
N TRP A 33 40.06 -15.65 25.26
CA TRP A 33 39.41 -14.83 24.25
C TRP A 33 39.40 -15.50 22.87
N LEU A 34 40.51 -16.14 22.46
CA LEU A 34 40.64 -16.87 21.19
C LEU A 34 39.72 -18.10 21.14
N GLU A 35 39.58 -18.82 22.25
CA GLU A 35 38.70 -19.99 22.36
C GLU A 35 37.21 -19.62 22.39
N ARG A 36 36.87 -18.37 22.71
CA ARG A 36 35.48 -17.91 22.79
C ARG A 36 34.96 -17.46 21.43
N GLU A 37 34.02 -18.23 20.87
CA GLU A 37 33.42 -18.00 19.54
C GLU A 37 32.62 -16.69 19.41
N PHE A 38 32.11 -16.14 20.51
CA PHE A 38 31.28 -14.94 20.54
C PHE A 38 31.73 -13.94 21.63
N PRO A 39 31.68 -12.62 21.39
CA PRO A 39 31.92 -11.61 22.41
C PRO A 39 31.02 -11.79 23.66
N PRO A 40 31.42 -11.28 24.84
CA PRO A 40 30.53 -11.25 26.00
C PRO A 40 29.31 -10.38 25.67
N GLY A 41 28.11 -10.78 26.08
CA GLY A 41 26.86 -10.08 25.76
C GLY A 41 26.16 -10.52 24.47
N SER A 42 26.84 -11.12 23.47
CA SER A 42 26.17 -11.49 22.21
C SER A 42 25.38 -12.81 22.26
N ALA A 43 25.50 -13.57 23.34
CA ALA A 43 24.79 -14.85 23.56
C ALA A 43 23.99 -14.89 24.88
N GLU A 44 23.80 -13.75 25.56
CA GLU A 44 23.19 -13.69 26.90
C GLU A 44 21.66 -13.86 26.92
N LEU A 45 21.05 -14.05 25.76
CA LEU A 45 19.73 -14.69 25.71
C LEU A 45 19.95 -16.20 25.86
N ASN A 46 20.24 -16.62 27.09
CA ASN A 46 20.31 -18.02 27.45
C ASN A 46 19.04 -18.71 26.95
N GLY A 47 19.19 -19.65 26.02
CA GLY A 47 18.09 -20.24 25.24
C GLY A 47 17.03 -21.00 26.03
N ASP A 48 17.09 -20.96 27.37
CA ASP A 48 16.18 -21.61 28.30
C ASP A 48 15.22 -20.61 29.00
N GLU A 49 15.51 -19.30 28.98
CA GLU A 49 14.66 -18.29 29.64
C GLU A 49 13.52 -17.76 28.77
N TRP A 50 13.63 -17.85 27.44
CA TRP A 50 12.63 -17.35 26.50
C TRP A 50 12.23 -18.41 25.47
N SER A 51 11.00 -18.93 25.62
CA SER A 51 10.40 -19.80 24.60
C SER A 51 9.95 -19.01 23.38
N ARG A 52 10.02 -19.62 22.19
CA ARG A 52 9.36 -19.10 20.96
C ARG A 52 7.89 -18.74 21.20
N ARG A 53 7.22 -19.49 22.10
CA ARG A 53 5.84 -19.25 22.50
C ARG A 53 5.69 -17.92 23.24
N ASP A 54 6.62 -17.59 24.13
CA ASP A 54 6.53 -16.37 24.94
C ASP A 54 6.83 -15.13 24.12
N PHE A 55 7.72 -15.25 23.13
CA PHE A 55 7.90 -14.22 22.09
C PHE A 55 6.61 -13.96 21.30
N LEU A 56 5.94 -15.01 20.82
CA LEU A 56 4.68 -14.86 20.08
C LEU A 56 3.55 -14.30 20.95
N LYS A 57 3.50 -14.67 22.24
CA LYS A 57 2.55 -14.08 23.19
C LYS A 57 2.80 -12.58 23.36
N LEU A 58 4.05 -12.17 23.53
CA LEU A 58 4.40 -10.75 23.72
C LEU A 58 4.13 -9.93 22.45
N MET A 59 4.51 -10.44 21.28
CA MET A 59 4.14 -9.81 20.01
C MET A 59 2.63 -9.71 19.83
N GLY A 60 1.89 -10.80 20.05
CA GLY A 60 0.43 -10.79 19.94
C GLY A 60 -0.24 -9.81 20.91
N ALA A 61 0.22 -9.76 22.16
CA ALA A 61 -0.25 -8.80 23.15
C ALA A 61 0.06 -7.35 22.73
N SER A 62 1.26 -7.09 22.20
CA SER A 62 1.64 -5.76 21.71
C SER A 62 0.79 -5.32 20.51
N MET A 63 0.50 -6.22 19.57
CA MET A 63 -0.35 -5.94 18.41
C MET A 63 -1.82 -5.73 18.79
N ALA A 64 -2.31 -6.45 19.80
CA ALA A 64 -3.64 -6.26 20.35
C ALA A 64 -3.78 -4.90 21.06
N LEU A 65 -2.80 -4.51 21.87
CA LEU A 65 -2.76 -3.21 22.54
C LEU A 65 -2.54 -2.04 21.57
N ALA A 66 -1.75 -2.24 20.51
CA ALA A 66 -1.45 -1.24 19.50
C ALA A 66 -2.64 -0.94 18.56
N GLY A 67 -3.81 -1.53 18.78
CA GLY A 67 -5.05 -0.99 18.23
C GLY A 67 -5.47 -1.54 16.86
N ILE A 68 -4.99 -2.72 16.45
CA ILE A 68 -5.53 -3.43 15.25
C ILE A 68 -7.08 -3.58 15.32
N GLY A 69 -7.68 -3.51 16.52
CA GLY A 69 -9.12 -3.61 16.74
C GLY A 69 -9.91 -2.31 17.02
N LEU A 70 -9.28 -1.14 17.24
CA LEU A 70 -10.01 0.03 17.76
C LEU A 70 -10.28 1.15 16.75
N THR A 71 -9.55 1.21 15.63
CA THR A 71 -9.70 2.28 14.63
C THR A 71 -10.13 1.80 13.25
N SER A 72 -10.25 0.50 13.02
CA SER A 72 -10.32 -0.07 11.67
C SER A 72 -11.72 -0.12 11.03
N CYS A 73 -12.79 0.10 11.79
CA CYS A 73 -14.17 -0.06 11.29
C CYS A 73 -15.14 1.06 11.72
N ARG A 74 -14.70 2.33 11.80
CA ARG A 74 -15.68 3.43 11.94
C ARG A 74 -16.15 3.87 10.56
N ARG A 75 -17.40 3.55 10.22
CA ARG A 75 -18.05 4.10 9.03
C ARG A 75 -18.13 5.63 9.20
N PRO A 76 -17.59 6.42 8.27
CA PRO A 76 -17.72 7.86 8.35
C PRO A 76 -19.19 8.25 8.33
N GLU A 77 -19.56 9.26 9.10
CA GLU A 77 -20.90 9.83 9.06
C GLU A 77 -21.08 10.54 7.71
N LEU A 78 -22.10 10.13 6.95
CA LEU A 78 -22.44 10.71 5.67
C LEU A 78 -23.66 11.60 5.87
N HIS A 79 -23.57 12.85 5.42
CA HIS A 79 -24.69 13.79 5.47
C HIS A 79 -25.44 13.81 4.14
N LEU A 80 -26.76 13.74 4.19
CA LEU A 80 -27.65 13.87 3.04
C LEU A 80 -28.26 15.28 3.07
N VAL A 81 -27.95 16.10 2.06
CA VAL A 81 -28.44 17.48 1.97
C VAL A 81 -29.58 17.55 0.95
N PRO A 82 -30.82 17.82 1.38
CA PRO A 82 -31.95 17.97 0.46
C PRO A 82 -31.96 19.35 -0.21
N PHE A 83 -32.76 19.51 -1.25
CA PHE A 83 -33.01 20.80 -1.88
C PHE A 83 -33.70 21.77 -0.90
N THR A 84 -33.19 22.99 -0.78
CA THR A 84 -33.82 24.06 0.02
C THR A 84 -35.11 24.56 -0.62
N LYS A 85 -35.13 24.63 -1.95
CA LYS A 85 -36.30 24.89 -2.78
C LYS A 85 -36.40 23.80 -3.83
N ASN A 86 -37.48 23.03 -3.81
CA ASN A 86 -37.71 22.00 -4.82
C ASN A 86 -37.83 22.64 -6.19
N VAL A 87 -37.08 22.13 -7.15
CA VAL A 87 -37.23 22.48 -8.56
C VAL A 87 -38.40 21.70 -9.15
N GLU A 88 -39.13 22.32 -10.06
CA GLU A 88 -40.22 21.64 -10.76
C GLU A 88 -39.64 20.52 -11.65
N TRP A 89 -40.36 19.40 -11.76
CA TRP A 89 -40.03 18.28 -12.65
C TRP A 89 -38.76 17.47 -12.32
N THR A 90 -38.08 17.71 -11.19
CA THR A 90 -36.98 16.85 -10.72
C THR A 90 -37.41 16.00 -9.54
N ILE A 91 -37.31 14.68 -9.69
CA ILE A 91 -37.54 13.71 -8.64
C ILE A 91 -36.18 13.11 -8.29
N PRO A 92 -35.67 13.29 -7.04
CA PRO A 92 -34.39 12.74 -6.64
C PRO A 92 -34.30 11.24 -6.92
N GLY A 93 -33.20 10.83 -7.55
CA GLY A 93 -32.95 9.42 -7.93
C GLY A 93 -33.61 8.95 -9.23
N LYS A 94 -34.35 9.80 -9.95
CA LYS A 94 -34.82 9.49 -11.32
C LYS A 94 -33.98 10.21 -12.36
N PHE A 95 -33.70 9.52 -13.46
CA PHE A 95 -33.04 10.12 -14.61
C PHE A 95 -33.96 11.10 -15.34
N LEU A 96 -33.42 12.26 -15.68
CA LEU A 96 -34.05 13.25 -16.54
C LEU A 96 -33.28 13.36 -17.85
N TYR A 97 -34.01 13.40 -18.95
CA TYR A 97 -33.44 13.46 -20.30
C TYR A 97 -33.73 14.82 -20.91
N TYR A 98 -32.69 15.55 -21.29
CA TYR A 98 -32.80 16.83 -21.99
C TYR A 98 -32.32 16.69 -23.43
N ALA A 99 -33.10 17.17 -24.39
CA ALA A 99 -32.65 17.32 -25.77
C ALA A 99 -31.75 18.56 -25.85
N THR A 100 -30.49 18.36 -26.24
CA THR A 100 -29.48 19.42 -26.36
C THR A 100 -28.63 19.20 -27.61
N THR A 101 -27.72 20.11 -27.92
CA THR A 101 -26.81 19.98 -29.06
C THR A 101 -25.42 20.48 -28.69
N MET A 102 -24.37 19.77 -29.09
CA MET A 102 -22.98 20.20 -28.88
C MET A 102 -22.44 20.91 -30.13
N PRO A 103 -21.97 22.16 -30.03
CA PRO A 103 -21.39 22.87 -31.16
C PRO A 103 -20.05 22.25 -31.60
N ARG A 104 -19.84 22.19 -32.91
CA ARG A 104 -18.63 21.74 -33.58
C ARG A 104 -18.25 22.74 -34.67
N ARG A 105 -17.02 22.65 -35.17
CA ARG A 105 -16.51 23.54 -36.22
C ARG A 105 -17.37 23.55 -37.49
N THR A 106 -17.99 22.42 -37.83
CA THR A 106 -18.76 22.24 -39.08
C THR A 106 -20.27 22.10 -38.85
N GLY A 107 -20.78 22.37 -37.64
CA GLY A 107 -22.20 22.24 -37.31
C GLY A 107 -22.44 21.96 -35.83
N ALA A 108 -23.54 21.29 -35.51
CA ALA A 108 -23.83 20.83 -34.15
C ALA A 108 -24.22 19.35 -34.15
N ILE A 109 -23.76 18.62 -33.13
CA ILE A 109 -24.16 17.23 -32.94
C ILE A 109 -25.41 17.22 -32.05
N PRO A 110 -26.52 16.62 -32.49
CA PRO A 110 -27.75 16.56 -31.71
C PRO A 110 -27.66 15.45 -30.65
N LEU A 111 -27.99 15.79 -29.41
CA LEU A 111 -27.74 14.94 -28.24
C LEU A 111 -28.94 14.89 -27.29
N ILE A 112 -28.94 13.83 -26.48
CA ILE A 112 -29.78 13.68 -25.31
C ILE A 112 -28.85 13.59 -24.10
N ALA A 113 -29.00 14.53 -23.17
CA ALA A 113 -28.26 14.54 -21.91
C ALA A 113 -29.07 13.87 -20.82
N THR A 114 -28.55 12.77 -20.29
CA THR A 114 -29.06 12.12 -19.08
C THR A 114 -28.51 12.83 -17.88
N THR A 115 -29.39 13.38 -17.05
CA THR A 115 -29.06 14.15 -15.85
C THR A 115 -29.64 13.50 -14.61
N VAL A 116 -28.90 13.61 -13.50
CA VAL A 116 -29.32 13.24 -12.15
C VAL A 116 -29.18 14.47 -11.29
N ASP A 117 -30.28 14.93 -10.69
CA ASP A 117 -30.30 16.10 -9.80
C ASP A 117 -29.65 17.36 -10.42
N GLY A 118 -29.82 17.54 -11.73
CA GLY A 118 -29.24 18.63 -12.52
C GLY A 118 -27.83 18.39 -13.04
N ARG A 119 -27.14 17.32 -12.61
CA ARG A 119 -25.80 16.96 -13.10
C ARG A 119 -25.87 16.01 -14.29
N PRO A 120 -25.29 16.35 -15.45
CA PRO A 120 -25.19 15.42 -16.58
C PRO A 120 -24.23 14.27 -16.26
N ILE A 121 -24.68 13.04 -16.54
CA ILE A 121 -23.92 11.81 -16.32
C ILE A 121 -23.61 11.05 -17.61
N LYS A 122 -24.41 11.25 -18.67
CA LYS A 122 -24.22 10.62 -19.98
C LYS A 122 -24.78 11.51 -21.09
N LEU A 123 -24.08 11.54 -22.22
CA LEU A 123 -24.56 12.16 -23.45
C LEU A 123 -24.77 11.05 -24.48
N GLU A 124 -25.95 10.99 -25.07
CA GLU A 124 -26.28 10.08 -26.16
C GLU A 124 -26.78 10.85 -27.38
N GLY A 125 -26.87 10.19 -28.53
CA GLY A 125 -27.29 10.80 -29.77
C GLY A 125 -28.82 10.93 -29.76
N ASN A 126 -29.36 11.99 -30.34
CA ASN A 126 -30.81 12.07 -30.47
C ASN A 126 -31.29 11.16 -31.62
N PRO A 127 -32.07 10.09 -31.35
CA PRO A 127 -32.56 9.19 -32.40
C PRO A 127 -33.58 9.85 -33.33
N LEU A 128 -34.25 10.92 -32.89
CA LEU A 128 -35.21 11.65 -33.70
C LEU A 128 -34.54 12.61 -34.69
N HIS A 129 -33.24 12.89 -34.52
CA HIS A 129 -32.53 13.82 -35.39
C HIS A 129 -31.78 13.07 -36.50
N PRO A 130 -32.02 13.39 -37.78
CA PRO A 130 -31.48 12.62 -38.91
C PRO A 130 -29.94 12.64 -38.98
N ALA A 131 -29.30 13.68 -38.45
CA ALA A 131 -27.84 13.81 -38.45
C ALA A 131 -27.10 12.79 -37.58
N SER A 132 -27.73 12.24 -36.53
CA SER A 132 -27.10 11.32 -35.57
C SER A 132 -27.74 9.94 -35.60
N GLY A 133 -29.06 9.86 -35.81
CA GLY A 133 -29.78 8.58 -35.78
C GLY A 133 -29.62 7.82 -34.46
N GLY A 134 -29.26 8.50 -33.37
CA GLY A 134 -29.02 7.91 -32.05
C GLY A 134 -27.54 7.67 -31.71
N ALA A 135 -26.61 7.89 -32.64
CA ALA A 135 -25.18 7.68 -32.42
C ALA A 135 -24.43 8.95 -31.96
N THR A 136 -23.33 8.77 -31.24
CA THR A 136 -22.42 9.86 -30.81
C THR A 136 -20.97 9.56 -31.17
N ASP A 137 -20.14 10.59 -31.10
CA ASP A 137 -18.70 10.49 -31.29
C ASP A 137 -17.96 10.43 -29.93
N THR A 138 -16.75 9.89 -29.95
CA THR A 138 -15.79 9.83 -28.85
C THR A 138 -15.58 11.17 -28.15
N PHE A 139 -15.45 12.26 -28.92
CA PHE A 139 -15.29 13.60 -28.37
C PHE A 139 -16.54 14.11 -27.65
N VAL A 140 -17.73 13.65 -28.03
CA VAL A 140 -18.96 13.98 -27.30
C VAL A 140 -18.99 13.23 -25.97
N GLN A 141 -18.69 11.93 -26.01
CA GLN A 141 -18.64 11.12 -24.79
C GLN A 141 -17.60 11.64 -23.79
N ALA A 142 -16.44 12.07 -24.28
CA ALA A 142 -15.37 12.65 -23.45
C ALA A 142 -15.72 14.02 -22.88
N SER A 143 -16.58 14.80 -23.53
CA SER A 143 -16.91 16.18 -23.09
C SER A 143 -17.58 16.24 -21.71
N ILE A 144 -18.14 15.13 -21.22
CA ILE A 144 -18.68 15.03 -19.86
C ILE A 144 -17.62 15.20 -18.77
N LEU A 145 -16.36 14.85 -19.07
CA LEU A 145 -15.24 14.98 -18.13
C LEU A 145 -14.65 16.39 -18.12
N ASP A 146 -14.96 17.20 -19.13
CA ASP A 146 -14.48 18.58 -19.30
C ASP A 146 -15.41 19.61 -18.63
N LEU A 147 -16.59 19.18 -18.16
CA LEU A 147 -17.64 20.01 -17.56
C LEU A 147 -17.40 20.30 -16.07
#